data_AF-A0A1V6FUF2-F1
#
_entry.id   AF-A0A1V6FUF2-F1
#
_cell.length_a   1.000
_cell.length_b   1.000
_cell.length_c   1.000
_cell.angle_alpha   90.00
_cell.angle_beta   90.00
_cell.angle_gamma   90.00
#
_symmetry.space_group_name_H-M   'P 1'
#
loop_
_entity.id
_entity.type
_entity.pdbx_description
1 polymer ?
#
loop_
_entity_poly.entity_id
_entity_poly.type
_entity_poly.pdbx_seq_one_letter_code
_entity_poly.pdbx_strand_id
1 'polypeptide(L)'
;MVVLGSGPDNYDFPLNPGGKIRLRIAAEKYKEGIAPFIIVTGGKVYPFKTRNVEAYHMKQYLMDRFNIPENNIIIEPHARHTTSNIRNTSRIIIRNGIPTAKPMLVTSSERHINSVSSDAFAERCKRELGLVPYVLKKRVSAYFVELYPQLNALQINPIEPLDP
;
A
#
# COMPACT_ATOMS: atom_id res chain seq x y z
N MET A 1 6.62 -6.05 2.84
CA MET A 1 5.20 -5.99 3.28
C MET A 1 4.61 -4.66 2.89
N VAL A 2 3.33 -4.58 2.58
CA VAL A 2 2.66 -3.38 2.08
C VAL A 2 1.50 -3.03 3.00
N VAL A 3 1.45 -1.81 3.52
CA VAL A 3 0.37 -1.32 4.38
C VAL A 3 -0.49 -0.35 3.60
N LEU A 4 -1.76 -0.69 3.39
CA LEU A 4 -2.72 0.20 2.73
C LEU A 4 -3.18 1.28 3.71
N GLY A 5 -3.11 2.54 3.25
CA GLY A 5 -3.75 3.68 3.91
C GLY A 5 -5.24 3.44 4.17
N SER A 6 -5.77 4.12 5.19
CA SER A 6 -7.17 4.06 5.59
C SER A 6 -7.92 5.34 5.24
N GLY A 7 -7.22 6.40 4.85
CA GLY A 7 -7.78 7.75 4.86
C GLY A 7 -8.05 8.23 6.30
N PRO A 8 -8.10 9.55 6.53
CA PRO A 8 -8.43 10.10 7.85
C PRO A 8 -9.91 9.90 8.18
N ASP A 9 -10.24 9.55 9.43
CA ASP A 9 -11.63 9.66 9.95
C ASP A 9 -11.91 11.10 10.43
N ASN A 10 -10.85 11.81 10.83
CA ASN A 10 -10.85 13.22 11.19
C ASN A 10 -9.59 13.87 10.61
N TYR A 11 -9.76 14.99 9.93
CA TYR A 11 -8.68 15.73 9.26
C TYR A 11 -7.63 16.33 10.20
N ASP A 12 -7.96 16.46 11.49
CA ASP A 12 -7.02 16.87 12.54
C ASP A 12 -6.04 15.73 12.91
N PHE A 13 -6.41 14.47 12.64
CA PHE A 13 -5.61 13.31 12.96
C PHE A 13 -5.13 12.61 11.69
N PRO A 14 -3.82 12.70 11.35
CA PRO A 14 -3.31 12.15 10.10
C PRO A 14 -3.39 10.61 10.02
N LEU A 15 -3.56 9.92 11.16
CA LEU A 15 -3.75 8.48 11.23
C LEU A 15 -4.98 8.13 12.08
N ASN A 16 -5.99 7.53 11.45
CA ASN A 16 -7.15 7.00 12.15
C ASN A 16 -6.79 5.75 13.00
N PRO A 17 -7.63 5.37 13.99
CA PRO A 17 -7.37 4.19 14.83
C PRO A 17 -7.18 2.90 14.01
N GLY A 18 -7.96 2.73 12.93
CA GLY A 18 -7.83 1.59 12.02
C GLY A 18 -6.45 1.52 11.34
N GLY A 19 -5.93 2.66 10.89
CA GLY A 19 -4.60 2.78 10.30
C GLY A 19 -3.49 2.43 11.29
N LYS A 20 -3.62 2.86 12.55
CA LYS A 20 -2.66 2.49 13.63
C LYS A 20 -2.64 0.97 13.88
N ILE A 21 -3.79 0.30 13.84
CA ILE A 21 -3.87 -1.16 13.97
C ILE A 21 -3.15 -1.85 12.81
N ARG A 22 -3.37 -1.39 11.57
CA ARG A 22 -2.68 -1.94 10.38
C ARG A 22 -1.16 -1.78 10.49
N LEU A 23 -0.70 -0.63 10.96
CA LEU A 23 0.73 -0.36 11.18
C LEU A 23 1.33 -1.24 12.28
N ARG A 24 0.59 -1.47 13.37
CA ARG A 24 1.02 -2.40 14.43
C ARG A 24 1.20 -3.82 13.91
N ILE A 25 0.21 -4.34 13.17
CA ILE A 25 0.26 -5.66 12.56
C ILE A 25 1.47 -5.78 11.62
N ALA A 26 1.73 -4.73 10.82
CA ALA A 26 2.92 -4.70 9.97
C ALA A 26 4.22 -4.66 10.77
N ALA A 27 4.31 -3.87 11.84
CA ALA A 27 5.50 -3.85 12.67
C ALA A 27 5.79 -5.22 13.33
N GLU A 28 4.74 -5.91 13.80
CA GLU A 28 4.85 -7.27 14.35
C GLU A 28 5.40 -8.25 13.31
N LYS A 29 4.82 -8.28 12.09
CA LYS A 29 5.28 -9.18 11.02
C LYS A 29 6.68 -8.87 10.50
N TYR A 30 7.09 -7.61 10.52
CA TYR A 30 8.47 -7.23 10.24
C TYR A 30 9.42 -7.79 11.31
N LYS A 31 9.09 -7.63 12.60
CA LYS A 31 9.91 -8.14 13.71
C LYS A 31 10.00 -9.66 13.76
N GLU A 32 8.95 -10.35 13.32
CA GLU A 32 8.94 -11.81 13.11
C GLU A 32 9.82 -12.27 11.91
N GLY A 33 10.36 -11.34 11.11
CA GLY A 33 11.17 -11.67 9.93
C GLY A 33 10.37 -12.10 8.69
N ILE A 34 9.04 -11.94 8.71
CA ILE A 34 8.17 -12.31 7.58
C ILE A 34 8.43 -11.43 6.35
N ALA A 35 8.82 -10.17 6.56
CA ALA A 35 9.19 -9.26 5.48
C ALA A 35 10.43 -8.44 5.86
N PRO A 36 11.39 -8.25 4.93
CA PRO A 36 12.64 -7.54 5.20
C PRO A 36 12.47 -6.01 5.30
N PHE A 37 11.35 -5.47 4.83
CA PHE A 37 11.01 -4.04 4.88
C PHE A 37 9.49 -3.84 4.73
N ILE A 38 9.05 -2.62 5.00
CA ILE A 38 7.66 -2.17 4.94
C ILE A 38 7.53 -1.09 3.85
N ILE A 39 6.51 -1.21 2.99
CA ILE A 39 6.06 -0.15 2.09
C ILE A 39 4.76 0.40 2.67
N VAL A 40 4.68 1.70 2.91
CA VAL A 40 3.46 2.39 3.32
C VAL A 40 2.93 3.21 2.14
N THR A 41 1.67 2.99 1.76
CA THR A 41 1.06 3.60 0.57
C THR A 41 -0.20 4.38 0.93
N GLY A 42 -0.22 5.65 0.54
CA GLY A 42 -1.31 6.58 0.81
C GLY A 42 -0.92 8.02 0.49
N GLY A 43 -1.70 8.67 -0.36
CA GLY A 43 -1.47 10.02 -0.83
C GLY A 43 -1.91 11.13 0.12
N LYS A 44 -2.33 12.26 -0.44
CA LYS A 44 -2.74 13.44 0.34
C LYS A 44 -4.05 13.16 1.09
N VAL A 45 -4.00 13.38 2.39
CA VAL A 45 -5.13 13.40 3.31
C VAL A 45 -5.97 14.64 2.97
N TYR A 46 -7.24 14.48 2.57
CA TYR A 46 -8.17 15.61 2.33
C TYR A 46 -8.23 16.52 3.59
N PRO A 47 -8.53 17.84 3.53
CA PRO A 47 -8.89 18.67 2.38
C PRO A 47 -7.75 19.02 1.42
N PHE A 48 -8.14 19.27 0.17
CA PHE A 48 -7.28 19.69 -0.92
C PHE A 48 -6.50 20.95 -0.53
N LYS A 49 -5.16 20.82 -0.35
CA LYS A 49 -4.13 21.83 0.01
C LYS A 49 -3.40 21.60 1.35
N THR A 50 -3.75 20.60 2.15
CA THR A 50 -2.86 20.18 3.25
C THR A 50 -1.57 19.58 2.68
N ARG A 51 -0.43 19.92 3.30
CA ARG A 51 0.90 19.34 3.00
C ARG A 51 1.05 17.91 3.54
N ASN A 52 0.00 17.34 4.12
CA ASN A 52 0.05 16.10 4.88
C ASN A 52 -0.19 14.89 3.96
N VAL A 53 0.85 14.07 3.81
CA VAL A 53 0.82 12.81 3.07
C VAL A 53 0.64 11.67 4.07
N GLU A 54 -0.37 10.83 3.88
CA GLU A 54 -0.69 9.73 4.81
C GLU A 54 0.51 8.80 5.00
N ALA A 55 1.15 8.37 3.91
CA ALA A 55 2.33 7.51 3.93
C ALA A 55 3.49 8.08 4.78
N TYR A 56 3.66 9.41 4.81
CA TYR A 56 4.69 10.04 5.64
C TYR A 56 4.40 9.86 7.13
N HIS A 57 3.16 10.12 7.55
CA HIS A 57 2.75 9.91 8.94
C HIS A 57 2.77 8.43 9.35
N MET A 58 2.42 7.52 8.44
CA MET A 58 2.56 6.09 8.65
C MET A 58 4.01 5.69 8.93
N LYS A 59 4.96 6.23 8.15
CA LYS A 59 6.40 6.02 8.37
C LYS A 59 6.85 6.54 9.74
N GLN A 60 6.50 7.78 10.08
CA GLN A 60 6.85 8.38 11.39
C GLN A 60 6.30 7.52 12.53
N TYR A 61 5.04 7.07 12.44
CA TYR A 61 4.43 6.22 13.47
C TYR A 61 5.15 4.87 13.63
N LEU A 62 5.59 4.24 12.53
CA LEU A 62 6.37 3.00 12.59
C LEU A 62 7.73 3.19 13.27
N MET A 63 8.38 4.32 13.01
CA MET A 63 9.65 4.69 13.64
C MET A 63 9.43 4.97 15.14
N ASP A 64 8.53 5.90 15.48
CA ASP A 64 8.34 6.41 16.83
C ASP A 64 7.73 5.42 17.81
N ARG A 65 6.88 4.50 17.33
CA ARG A 65 6.15 3.57 18.21
C ARG A 65 6.69 2.15 18.18
N PHE A 66 7.35 1.76 17.10
CA PHE A 66 7.82 0.38 16.94
C PHE A 66 9.32 0.26 16.71
N ASN A 67 10.07 1.37 16.65
CA ASN A 67 11.50 1.41 16.40
C ASN A 67 11.91 0.69 15.12
N ILE A 68 11.08 0.79 14.07
CA ILE A 68 11.43 0.26 12.75
C ILE A 68 12.45 1.22 12.12
N PRO A 69 13.63 0.75 11.67
CA PRO A 69 14.63 1.60 11.07
C PRO A 69 14.12 2.31 9.82
N GLU A 70 14.51 3.56 9.63
CA GLU A 70 14.09 4.38 8.48
C GLU A 70 14.40 3.71 7.14
N ASN A 71 15.59 3.10 7.00
CA ASN A 71 16.03 2.43 5.79
C ASN A 71 15.24 1.15 5.46
N ASN A 72 14.40 0.68 6.39
CA ASN A 72 13.50 -0.47 6.20
C ASN A 72 12.05 -0.03 5.94
N ILE A 73 11.80 1.26 5.71
CA ILE A 73 10.48 1.80 5.38
C ILE A 73 10.55 2.60 4.07
N ILE A 74 9.80 2.15 3.07
CA ILE A 74 9.60 2.86 1.80
C ILE A 74 8.24 3.54 1.82
N ILE A 75 8.18 4.79 1.37
CA ILE A 75 6.93 5.54 1.24
C ILE A 75 6.45 5.56 -0.21
N GLU A 76 5.15 5.38 -0.42
CA GLU A 76 4.46 5.63 -1.68
C GLU A 76 3.42 6.75 -1.43
N PRO A 77 3.73 8.00 -1.85
CA PRO A 77 2.96 9.17 -1.45
C PRO A 77 1.97 9.68 -2.51
N HIS A 78 1.82 8.98 -3.64
CA HIS A 78 1.11 9.51 -4.81
C HIS A 78 -0.30 8.94 -4.96
N ALA A 79 -0.53 7.72 -4.49
CA ALA A 79 -1.77 7.02 -4.74
C ALA A 79 -2.99 7.64 -4.04
N ARG A 80 -4.12 7.64 -4.76
CA ARG A 80 -5.42 8.19 -4.30
C ARG A 80 -6.50 7.12 -4.11
N HIS A 81 -6.24 5.94 -4.65
CA HIS A 81 -7.16 4.81 -4.67
C HIS A 81 -6.39 3.52 -4.42
N THR A 82 -7.10 2.49 -3.93
CA THR A 82 -6.52 1.16 -3.73
C THR A 82 -5.87 0.59 -5.01
N THR A 83 -6.45 0.85 -6.19
CA THR A 83 -5.88 0.48 -7.50
C THR A 83 -4.51 1.12 -7.72
N SER A 84 -4.41 2.44 -7.55
CA SER A 84 -3.14 3.17 -7.63
C SER A 84 -2.15 2.78 -6.54
N ASN A 85 -2.60 2.45 -5.31
CA ASN A 85 -1.72 1.98 -4.23
C ASN A 85 -0.97 0.71 -4.68
N ILE A 86 -1.71 -0.27 -5.21
CA ILE A 86 -1.16 -1.55 -5.65
C ILE A 86 -0.26 -1.40 -6.89
N ARG A 87 -0.66 -0.56 -7.86
CA ARG A 87 0.19 -0.27 -9.03
C ARG A 87 1.49 0.41 -8.62
N ASN A 88 1.42 1.51 -7.89
CA ASN A 88 2.60 2.29 -7.53
C ASN A 88 3.55 1.47 -6.64
N THR A 89 3.00 0.65 -5.74
CA THR A 89 3.78 -0.32 -4.98
C THR A 89 4.48 -1.34 -5.89
N SER A 90 3.78 -1.87 -6.90
CA SER A 90 4.38 -2.79 -7.87
C SER A 90 5.51 -2.12 -8.65
N ARG A 91 5.35 -0.85 -9.06
CA ARG A 91 6.41 -0.05 -9.68
C ARG A 91 7.61 0.15 -8.76
N ILE A 92 7.39 0.46 -7.48
CA ILE A 92 8.48 0.58 -6.49
C ILE A 92 9.27 -0.73 -6.41
N ILE A 93 8.58 -1.87 -6.31
CA ILE A 93 9.23 -3.20 -6.26
C ILE A 93 10.09 -3.41 -7.51
N ILE A 94 9.53 -3.20 -8.70
CA ILE A 94 10.21 -3.45 -9.97
C ILE A 94 11.39 -2.48 -10.18
N ARG A 95 11.17 -1.16 -9.99
CA ARG A 95 12.18 -0.12 -10.23
C ARG A 95 13.38 -0.22 -9.27
N ASN A 96 13.18 -0.76 -8.06
CA ASN A 96 14.25 -0.96 -7.08
C ASN A 96 14.93 -2.35 -7.18
N GLY A 97 14.60 -3.15 -8.20
CA GLY A 97 15.18 -4.50 -8.36
C GLY A 97 14.79 -5.48 -7.24
N ILE A 98 13.72 -5.21 -6.50
CA ILE A 98 13.21 -6.13 -5.48
C ILE A 98 12.62 -7.36 -6.21
N PRO A 99 12.94 -8.60 -5.78
CA PRO A 99 12.53 -9.81 -6.49
C PRO A 99 11.01 -9.89 -6.74
N THR A 100 10.60 -9.82 -8.00
CA THR A 100 9.19 -9.90 -8.43
C THR A 100 8.63 -11.32 -8.35
N ALA A 101 9.50 -12.33 -8.25
CA ALA A 101 9.15 -13.72 -7.99
C ALA A 101 8.76 -13.99 -6.53
N LYS A 102 8.82 -12.98 -5.64
CA LYS A 102 8.31 -13.05 -4.27
C LYS A 102 7.03 -12.22 -4.14
N PRO A 103 6.05 -12.66 -3.33
CA PRO A 103 4.83 -11.91 -3.14
C PRO A 103 5.10 -10.63 -2.34
N MET A 104 4.37 -9.57 -2.67
CA MET A 104 4.11 -8.50 -1.73
C MET A 104 2.95 -8.91 -0.81
N LEU A 105 3.25 -9.09 0.48
CA LEU A 105 2.25 -9.32 1.51
C LEU A 105 1.55 -7.99 1.84
N VAL A 106 0.29 -7.85 1.41
CA VAL A 106 -0.51 -6.63 1.57
C VAL A 106 -1.41 -6.77 2.80
N THR A 107 -1.42 -5.74 3.66
CA THR A 107 -2.23 -5.71 4.88
C THR A 107 -3.17 -4.52 4.97
N SER A 108 -4.36 -4.77 5.52
CA SER A 108 -5.42 -3.78 5.74
C SER A 108 -6.51 -4.34 6.67
N SER A 109 -7.65 -3.65 6.79
CA SER A 109 -8.84 -4.21 7.45
C SER A 109 -9.43 -5.37 6.66
N GLU A 110 -10.18 -6.25 7.32
CA GLU A 110 -10.77 -7.42 6.68
C GLU A 110 -11.66 -7.08 5.48
N ARG A 111 -12.54 -6.07 5.63
CA ARG A 111 -13.39 -5.59 4.53
C ARG A 111 -12.55 -5.10 3.34
N HIS A 112 -11.44 -4.42 3.60
CA HIS A 112 -10.58 -3.90 2.53
C HIS A 112 -9.83 -5.05 1.84
N ILE A 113 -9.34 -6.03 2.60
CA ILE A 113 -8.71 -7.24 2.04
C ILE A 113 -9.73 -8.10 1.26
N ASN A 114 -10.98 -8.21 1.71
CA ASN A 114 -12.08 -8.82 0.95
C ASN A 114 -12.20 -8.17 -0.43
N SER A 115 -12.23 -6.82 -0.46
CA SER A 115 -12.33 -6.07 -1.71
C SER A 115 -11.12 -6.33 -2.61
N VAL A 116 -9.89 -6.20 -2.10
CA VAL A 116 -8.65 -6.41 -2.88
C VAL A 116 -8.53 -7.85 -3.41
N SER A 117 -9.05 -8.83 -2.68
CA SER A 117 -8.98 -10.26 -3.05
C SER A 117 -10.11 -10.70 -4.00
N SER A 118 -10.99 -9.78 -4.43
CA SER A 118 -12.12 -10.11 -5.30
C SER A 118 -11.82 -9.90 -6.78
N ASP A 119 -12.49 -10.64 -7.65
CA ASP A 119 -12.42 -10.44 -9.10
C ASP A 119 -12.90 -9.04 -9.51
N ALA A 120 -13.86 -8.48 -8.78
CA ALA A 120 -14.34 -7.12 -8.98
C ALA A 120 -13.23 -6.07 -8.83
N PHE A 121 -12.19 -6.34 -8.03
CA PHE A 121 -11.04 -5.44 -7.91
C PHE A 121 -10.13 -5.50 -9.14
N ALA A 122 -9.96 -6.66 -9.77
CA ALA A 122 -9.25 -6.76 -11.04
C ALA A 122 -9.99 -6.01 -12.16
N GLU A 123 -11.33 -6.13 -12.22
CA GLU A 123 -12.15 -5.37 -13.16
C GLU A 123 -12.10 -3.86 -12.90
N ARG A 124 -12.05 -3.46 -11.61
CA ARG A 124 -11.82 -2.06 -11.24
C ARG A 124 -10.45 -1.57 -11.68
N CYS A 125 -9.39 -2.38 -11.56
CA CYS A 125 -8.07 -2.04 -12.08
C CYS A 125 -8.09 -1.82 -13.59
N LYS A 126 -8.73 -2.71 -14.36
CA LYS A 126 -8.87 -2.54 -15.81
C LYS A 126 -9.61 -1.24 -16.16
N ARG A 127 -10.70 -0.93 -15.46
CA ARG A 127 -11.49 0.29 -15.72
C ARG A 127 -10.74 1.58 -15.35
N GLU A 128 -10.02 1.60 -14.24
CA GLU A 128 -9.36 2.81 -13.73
C GLU A 128 -7.94 3.01 -14.28
N LEU A 129 -7.22 1.91 -14.55
CA LEU A 129 -5.81 1.92 -14.94
C LEU A 129 -5.55 1.39 -16.36
N GLY A 130 -6.55 0.78 -17.01
CA GLY A 130 -6.39 0.08 -18.28
C GLY A 130 -5.69 -1.28 -18.19
N LEU A 131 -5.29 -1.71 -16.99
CA LEU A 131 -4.51 -2.93 -16.76
C LEU A 131 -4.73 -3.48 -15.34
N VAL A 132 -4.29 -4.71 -15.10
CA VAL A 132 -4.19 -5.28 -13.76
C VAL A 132 -2.70 -5.33 -13.38
N PRO A 133 -2.24 -4.56 -12.37
CA PRO A 133 -0.82 -4.39 -12.08
C PRO A 133 -0.23 -5.48 -11.18
N TYR A 134 -1.00 -6.54 -10.92
CA TYR A 134 -0.63 -7.61 -10.00
C TYR A 134 -1.27 -8.95 -10.42
N VAL A 135 -0.77 -10.05 -9.86
CA VAL A 135 -1.45 -11.35 -9.87
C VAL A 135 -1.82 -11.72 -8.43
N LEU A 136 -3.11 -12.00 -8.20
CA LEU A 136 -3.59 -12.52 -6.93
C LEU A 136 -3.16 -13.99 -6.81
N LYS A 137 -2.41 -14.33 -5.75
CA LYS A 137 -2.02 -15.73 -5.49
C LYS A 137 -2.96 -16.38 -4.50
N LYS A 138 -3.05 -15.77 -3.31
CA LYS A 138 -3.75 -16.35 -2.17
C LYS A 138 -4.14 -15.26 -1.18
N ARG A 139 -5.32 -15.42 -0.60
CA ARG A 139 -5.68 -14.76 0.65
C ARG A 139 -5.09 -15.53 1.83
N VAL A 140 -4.21 -14.90 2.58
CA VAL A 140 -3.47 -15.55 3.68
C VAL A 140 -4.29 -15.55 4.96
N SER A 141 -5.02 -14.48 5.24
CA SER A 141 -5.92 -14.38 6.39
C SER A 141 -6.98 -13.30 6.21
N ALA A 142 -7.72 -12.99 7.29
CA ALA A 142 -8.63 -11.85 7.32
C ALA A 142 -7.92 -10.54 6.94
N TYR A 143 -6.66 -10.34 7.37
CA TYR A 143 -5.94 -9.07 7.26
C TYR A 143 -4.81 -9.06 6.24
N PHE A 144 -4.62 -10.16 5.49
CA PHE A 144 -3.49 -10.33 4.58
C PHE A 144 -3.86 -10.99 3.27
N VAL A 145 -3.27 -10.48 2.18
CA VAL A 145 -3.32 -11.07 0.84
C VAL A 145 -1.94 -11.03 0.18
N GLU A 146 -1.60 -12.07 -0.56
CA GLU A 146 -0.39 -12.15 -1.37
C GLU A 146 -0.67 -11.77 -2.81
N LEU A 147 -0.01 -10.70 -3.25
CA LEU A 147 -0.03 -10.25 -4.63
C LEU A 147 1.37 -10.33 -5.23
N TYR A 148 1.49 -10.67 -6.51
CA TYR A 148 2.75 -10.62 -7.24
C TYR A 148 2.76 -9.40 -8.15
N PRO A 149 3.78 -8.55 -8.12
CA PRO A 149 3.86 -7.39 -9.01
C PRO A 149 3.94 -7.86 -10.47
N GLN A 150 3.29 -7.13 -11.38
CA GLN A 150 3.34 -7.41 -12.82
C GLN A 150 4.10 -6.31 -13.56
N LEU A 151 4.90 -6.69 -14.56
CA LEU A 151 5.71 -5.74 -15.35
C LEU A 151 4.87 -4.70 -16.10
N ASN A 152 3.65 -5.06 -16.48
CA ASN A 152 2.69 -4.12 -17.09
C ASN A 152 2.38 -2.92 -16.18
N ALA A 153 2.60 -3.03 -14.86
CA ALA A 153 2.44 -1.92 -13.94
C ALA A 153 3.35 -0.74 -14.29
N LEU A 154 4.46 -0.94 -15.01
CA LEU A 154 5.35 0.12 -15.49
C LEU A 154 4.76 0.96 -16.63
N GLN A 155 3.68 0.51 -17.26
CA GLN A 155 3.01 1.27 -18.31
C GLN A 155 2.51 2.60 -17.74
N ILE A 156 2.87 3.70 -18.39
CA ILE A 156 2.41 5.04 -18.05
C ILE A 156 0.93 5.16 -18.44
N ASN A 157 0.13 5.69 -17.52
CA ASN A 157 -1.29 5.97 -17.71
C ASN A 157 -1.47 7.47 -18.05
N PRO A 158 -1.65 7.83 -19.33
CA PRO A 158 -1.68 9.23 -19.77
C PRO A 158 -2.92 10.01 -19.27
N ILE A 159 -3.95 9.31 -18.78
CA ILE A 159 -5.18 9.93 -18.28
C ILE A 159 -5.20 10.10 -16.76
N GLU A 160 -4.16 9.64 -16.04
CA GLU A 160 -4.02 9.83 -14.60
C GLU A 160 -3.01 10.96 -14.30
N PRO A 161 -3.47 12.15 -13.85
CA PRO A 161 -2.60 13.33 -13.73
C PRO A 161 -1.44 13.21 -12.74
N LEU A 162 -1.46 12.22 -11.84
CA LEU A 162 -0.43 11.98 -10.82
C LEU A 162 0.24 10.61 -10.98
N ASP A 163 0.22 10.05 -12.19
CA ASP A 163 0.92 8.79 -12.46
C ASP A 163 2.45 8.98 -12.36
N PRO A 164 3.17 8.30 -11.42
CA PRO A 164 4.60 8.54 -11.16
C PRO A 164 5.58 7.70 -11.99
#